data_AF-A0A7Y3MQW7-F1
#
_entry.id   AF-A0A7Y3MQW7-F1
#
_cell.length_a   1.000
_cell.length_b   1.000
_cell.length_c   1.000
_cell.angle_alpha   90.00
_cell.angle_beta   90.00
_cell.angle_gamma   90.00
#
_symmetry.space_group_name_H-M   'P 1'
#
loop_
_entity.id
_entity.type
_entity.pdbx_description
1 polymer ?
#
loop_
_entity_poly.entity_id
_entity_poly.type
_entity_poly.pdbx_seq_one_letter_code
_entity_poly.pdbx_strand_id
1 'polypeptide(L)'
;MSEQNTFFSKRIQEIHAKPNGELTHSSNSIFPLKMSDNLYKLHPFFESLEYEFRNGIGIQSSLAFPCVQLEMNGKEAICDITIKMERGFLAVLLFDYSKHYEHLHEAAQEKKSSMLSEQEHELRLKHLEEKKAYLGFMRARLDNSLIVEMEEMVHKIQLLKKTDLTPEQRELFDDVEKTIGSFHLRAIQIREELNFDFDS
;
A
#
# COMPACT_ATOMS: atom_id res chain seq x y z
N MET A 1 -49.82 23.10 -0.36
CA MET A 1 -49.21 21.83 0.09
C MET A 1 -47.97 21.56 -0.74
N SER A 2 -46.88 22.32 -0.57
CA SER A 2 -45.88 22.47 -1.64
C SER A 2 -44.48 22.84 -1.13
N GLU A 3 -43.95 22.13 -0.13
CA GLU A 3 -42.52 22.27 0.23
C GLU A 3 -41.79 20.97 0.62
N GLN A 4 -42.47 19.82 0.76
CA GLN A 4 -41.82 18.56 1.16
C GLN A 4 -41.21 17.74 -0.01
N ASN A 5 -41.59 18.00 -1.27
CA ASN A 5 -41.14 17.20 -2.41
C ASN A 5 -39.74 17.56 -2.95
N THR A 6 -39.14 18.65 -2.47
CA THR A 6 -37.88 19.18 -3.05
C THR A 6 -36.63 18.53 -2.45
N PHE A 7 -36.70 17.95 -1.25
CA PHE A 7 -35.53 17.39 -0.55
C PHE A 7 -35.03 16.07 -1.14
N PHE A 8 -35.95 15.19 -1.56
CA PHE A 8 -35.61 13.94 -2.26
C PHE A 8 -35.18 14.17 -3.71
N SER A 9 -35.73 15.19 -4.38
CA SER A 9 -35.49 15.46 -5.80
C SER A 9 -34.03 15.74 -6.17
N LYS A 10 -33.20 16.20 -5.22
CA LYS A 10 -31.78 16.52 -5.46
C LYS A 10 -30.82 15.34 -5.21
N ARG A 11 -31.29 14.29 -4.54
CA ARG A 11 -30.47 13.10 -4.20
C ARG A 11 -30.82 11.87 -5.04
N ILE A 12 -31.86 11.97 -5.86
CA ILE A 12 -32.34 10.87 -6.68
C ILE A 12 -32.35 11.35 -8.12
N GLN A 13 -31.63 10.66 -9.00
CA GLN A 13 -31.73 10.86 -10.44
C GLN A 13 -32.41 9.68 -11.09
N GLU A 14 -33.44 9.99 -11.86
CA GLU A 14 -34.12 9.03 -12.70
C GLU A 14 -33.63 9.22 -14.14
N ILE A 15 -33.31 8.11 -14.79
CA ILE A 15 -32.86 8.06 -16.18
C ILE A 15 -33.70 6.99 -16.88
N HIS A 16 -34.33 7.35 -17.98
CA HIS A 16 -34.96 6.39 -18.87
C HIS A 16 -34.18 6.31 -20.16
N ALA A 17 -34.01 5.09 -20.65
CA ALA A 17 -33.31 4.81 -21.89
C ALA A 17 -34.00 3.66 -22.63
N LYS A 18 -33.69 3.55 -23.92
CA LYS A 18 -33.97 2.33 -24.68
C LYS A 18 -32.87 1.29 -24.42
N PRO A 19 -33.12 -0.01 -24.67
CA PRO A 19 -32.11 -1.08 -24.52
C PRO A 19 -30.85 -0.90 -25.38
N ASN A 20 -30.88 -0.04 -26.41
CA ASN A 20 -29.69 0.32 -27.20
C ASN A 20 -28.81 1.40 -26.52
N GLY A 21 -29.23 1.91 -25.36
CA GLY A 21 -28.55 2.95 -24.58
C GLY A 21 -28.97 4.38 -24.93
N GLU A 22 -29.90 4.59 -25.86
CA GLU A 22 -30.41 5.93 -26.21
C GLU A 22 -31.26 6.50 -25.07
N LEU A 23 -30.85 7.64 -24.52
CA LEU A 23 -31.58 8.30 -23.43
C LEU A 23 -32.90 8.90 -23.94
N THR A 24 -33.99 8.60 -23.24
CA THR A 24 -35.33 9.15 -23.53
C THR A 24 -35.76 10.18 -22.48
N HIS A 25 -35.25 10.06 -21.25
CA HIS A 25 -35.55 10.99 -20.17
C HIS A 25 -34.42 11.01 -19.14
N SER A 26 -34.19 12.17 -18.51
CA SER A 26 -33.46 12.23 -17.25
C SER A 26 -33.89 13.42 -16.39
N SER A 27 -33.99 13.21 -15.08
CA SER A 27 -34.27 14.28 -14.12
C SER A 27 -33.06 15.19 -13.84
N ASN A 28 -31.85 14.81 -14.28
CA ASN A 28 -30.62 15.62 -14.22
C ASN A 28 -30.28 16.21 -12.82
N SER A 29 -30.68 15.52 -11.75
CA SER A 29 -30.53 15.98 -10.38
C SER A 29 -29.14 15.72 -9.78
N ILE A 30 -28.46 14.63 -10.16
CA ILE A 30 -27.11 14.28 -9.67
C ILE A 30 -26.05 14.63 -10.73
N PHE A 31 -26.24 14.15 -11.96
CA PHE A 31 -25.40 14.34 -13.13
C PHE A 31 -26.19 15.03 -14.25
N PRO A 32 -25.64 16.08 -14.89
CA PRO A 32 -26.27 16.70 -16.05
C PRO A 32 -26.05 15.83 -17.30
N LEU A 33 -27.11 15.17 -17.77
CA LEU A 33 -27.11 14.34 -18.98
C LEU A 33 -27.84 15.04 -20.13
N LYS A 34 -27.33 14.89 -21.35
CA LYS A 34 -28.00 15.36 -22.57
C LYS A 34 -28.78 14.21 -23.19
N MET A 35 -29.91 14.50 -23.81
CA MET A 35 -30.72 13.47 -24.50
C MET A 35 -30.00 12.84 -25.69
N SER A 36 -28.94 13.48 -26.21
CA SER A 36 -28.07 12.92 -27.25
C SER A 36 -27.05 11.90 -26.73
N ASP A 37 -26.89 11.79 -25.42
CA ASP A 37 -25.89 10.93 -24.82
C ASP A 37 -26.36 9.46 -24.85
N ASN A 38 -25.40 8.54 -24.85
CA ASN A 38 -25.68 7.11 -24.78
C ASN A 38 -25.27 6.58 -23.42
N LEU A 39 -26.20 5.90 -22.72
CA LEU A 39 -26.00 5.38 -21.37
C LEU A 39 -24.72 4.55 -21.23
N TYR A 40 -24.41 3.70 -22.21
CA TYR A 40 -23.24 2.82 -22.17
C TYR A 40 -21.92 3.55 -22.39
N LYS A 41 -21.96 4.79 -22.90
CA LYS A 41 -20.78 5.65 -23.07
C LYS A 41 -20.58 6.62 -21.90
N LEU A 42 -21.53 6.67 -20.96
CA LEU A 42 -21.49 7.61 -19.84
C LEU A 42 -20.51 7.18 -18.76
N HIS A 43 -20.41 5.88 -18.48
CA HIS A 43 -19.54 5.33 -17.46
C HIS A 43 -19.20 3.87 -17.77
N PRO A 44 -17.96 3.40 -17.49
CA PRO A 44 -17.57 1.99 -17.68
C PRO A 44 -18.48 0.99 -16.97
N PHE A 45 -19.10 1.39 -15.85
CA PHE A 45 -20.13 0.60 -15.18
C PHE A 45 -21.29 0.24 -16.14
N PHE A 46 -21.83 1.23 -16.85
CA PHE A 46 -22.94 0.99 -17.78
C PHE A 46 -22.47 0.23 -19.02
N GLU A 47 -21.27 0.54 -19.54
CA GLU A 47 -20.65 -0.20 -20.64
C GLU A 47 -20.60 -1.71 -20.35
N SER A 48 -20.19 -2.08 -19.13
CA SER A 48 -20.09 -3.49 -18.73
C SER A 48 -21.42 -4.24 -18.77
N LEU A 49 -22.54 -3.53 -18.69
CA LEU A 49 -23.90 -4.09 -18.70
C LEU A 49 -24.56 -4.04 -20.09
N GLU A 50 -23.89 -3.47 -21.10
CA GLU A 50 -24.44 -3.31 -22.45
C GLU A 50 -24.85 -4.66 -23.06
N TYR A 51 -23.99 -5.68 -22.93
CA TYR A 51 -24.26 -7.02 -23.47
C TYR A 51 -25.50 -7.66 -22.84
N GLU A 52 -25.62 -7.59 -21.52
CA GLU A 52 -26.73 -8.18 -20.77
C GLU A 52 -28.05 -7.49 -21.09
N PHE A 53 -28.06 -6.16 -21.18
CA PHE A 53 -29.26 -5.40 -21.49
C PHE A 53 -29.67 -5.47 -22.97
N ARG A 54 -28.72 -5.61 -23.91
CA ARG A 54 -29.05 -5.73 -25.35
C ARG A 54 -29.58 -7.11 -25.73
N ASN A 55 -29.03 -8.16 -25.13
CA ASN A 55 -29.37 -9.52 -25.52
C ASN A 55 -30.60 -10.07 -24.78
N GLY A 56 -31.16 -9.31 -23.84
CA GLY A 56 -32.38 -9.68 -23.12
C GLY A 56 -32.24 -11.00 -22.35
N ILE A 57 -31.00 -11.39 -22.01
CA ILE A 57 -30.70 -12.64 -21.33
C ILE A 57 -31.06 -12.45 -19.86
N GLY A 58 -32.13 -13.10 -19.42
CA GLY A 58 -32.38 -13.39 -18.00
C GLY A 58 -32.87 -12.25 -17.08
N ILE A 59 -32.98 -11.00 -17.53
CA ILE A 59 -33.38 -9.90 -16.65
C ILE A 59 -34.92 -9.74 -16.66
N GLN A 60 -35.61 -10.59 -15.90
CA GLN A 60 -37.01 -10.34 -15.49
C GLN A 60 -37.09 -9.50 -14.20
N SER A 61 -35.94 -9.12 -13.62
CA SER A 61 -35.84 -8.59 -12.27
C SER A 61 -35.21 -7.19 -12.25
N SER A 62 -35.70 -6.38 -11.32
CA SER A 62 -34.99 -5.18 -10.87
C SER A 62 -33.62 -5.58 -10.33
N LEU A 63 -32.55 -4.98 -10.85
CA LEU A 63 -31.18 -5.14 -10.35
C LEU A 63 -30.86 -3.95 -9.45
N ALA A 64 -30.21 -4.20 -8.32
CA ALA A 64 -29.76 -3.16 -7.40
C ALA A 64 -28.26 -3.34 -7.13
N PHE A 65 -27.49 -2.28 -7.37
CA PHE A 65 -26.06 -2.21 -7.19
C PHE A 65 -25.75 -1.12 -6.16
N PRO A 66 -25.47 -1.50 -4.91
CA PRO A 66 -25.11 -0.53 -3.88
C PRO A 66 -23.67 -0.03 -4.06
N CYS A 67 -23.39 1.19 -3.60
CA CYS A 67 -22.05 1.77 -3.48
C CYS A 67 -21.24 1.82 -4.79
N VAL A 68 -21.89 2.18 -5.90
CA VAL A 68 -21.20 2.36 -7.19
C VAL A 68 -20.62 3.77 -7.24
N GLN A 69 -19.29 3.85 -7.33
CA GLN A 69 -18.58 5.10 -7.59
C GLN A 69 -18.74 5.45 -9.08
N LEU A 70 -19.39 6.58 -9.35
CA LEU A 70 -19.62 7.11 -10.68
C LEU A 70 -18.84 8.40 -10.86
N GLU A 71 -17.97 8.44 -11.87
CA GLU A 71 -17.30 9.66 -12.30
C GLU A 71 -17.79 10.07 -13.69
N MET A 72 -18.51 11.19 -13.74
CA MET A 72 -19.10 11.68 -15.00
C MET A 72 -18.96 13.20 -15.10
N ASN A 73 -18.44 13.67 -16.24
CA ASN A 73 -18.24 15.11 -16.50
C ASN A 73 -17.43 15.83 -15.41
N GLY A 74 -16.44 15.15 -14.81
CA GLY A 74 -15.58 15.69 -13.75
C GLY A 74 -16.27 15.83 -12.39
N LYS A 75 -17.46 15.23 -12.21
CA LYS A 75 -18.13 15.09 -10.92
C LYS A 75 -18.07 13.63 -10.49
N GLU A 76 -17.67 13.41 -9.25
CA GLU A 76 -17.64 12.11 -8.61
C GLU A 76 -18.79 11.99 -7.60
N ALA A 77 -19.49 10.86 -7.60
CA ALA A 77 -20.49 10.53 -6.59
C ALA A 77 -20.53 9.03 -6.33
N ILE A 78 -20.82 8.64 -5.09
CA ILE A 78 -21.07 7.26 -4.71
C ILE A 78 -22.59 7.08 -4.67
N CYS A 79 -23.10 6.27 -5.59
CA CYS A 79 -24.52 6.07 -5.79
C CYS A 79 -24.94 4.61 -5.63
N ASP A 80 -26.12 4.40 -5.06
CA ASP A 80 -26.82 3.13 -5.21
C ASP A 80 -27.62 3.19 -6.52
N ILE A 81 -27.40 2.21 -7.39
CA ILE A 81 -28.00 2.16 -8.72
C ILE A 81 -29.04 1.06 -8.76
N THR A 82 -30.29 1.40 -9.02
CA THR A 82 -31.34 0.42 -9.29
C THR A 82 -31.72 0.47 -10.76
N ILE A 83 -31.64 -0.67 -11.45
CA ILE A 83 -31.94 -0.80 -12.87
C ILE A 83 -33.14 -1.72 -13.03
N LYS A 84 -34.18 -1.23 -13.67
CA LYS A 84 -35.36 -2.01 -14.04
C LYS A 84 -35.47 -2.05 -15.55
N MET A 85 -35.57 -3.26 -16.09
CA MET A 85 -35.76 -3.49 -17.51
C MET A 85 -37.17 -4.01 -17.77
N GLU A 86 -37.88 -3.37 -18.70
CA GLU A 86 -39.16 -3.83 -19.24
C GLU A 86 -39.08 -3.87 -20.78
N ARG A 87 -40.06 -4.47 -21.46
CA ARG A 87 -40.00 -4.70 -22.92
C ARG A 87 -39.76 -3.40 -23.69
N GLY A 88 -38.54 -3.21 -24.18
CA GLY A 88 -38.13 -2.02 -24.93
C GLY A 88 -37.86 -0.78 -24.09
N PHE A 89 -37.78 -0.90 -22.76
CA PHE A 89 -37.62 0.21 -21.83
C PHE A 89 -36.64 -0.12 -20.70
N LEU A 90 -35.71 0.81 -20.43
CA LEU A 90 -34.71 0.71 -19.36
C LEU A 90 -34.88 1.90 -18.42
N ALA A 91 -35.20 1.64 -17.15
CA ALA A 91 -35.22 2.64 -16.09
C ALA A 91 -34.01 2.45 -15.18
N VAL A 92 -33.27 3.52 -14.94
CA VAL A 92 -32.14 3.58 -14.02
C VAL A 92 -32.45 4.65 -12.97
N LEU A 93 -32.38 4.26 -11.71
CA LEU A 93 -32.51 5.12 -10.55
C LEU A 93 -31.17 5.19 -9.86
N LEU A 94 -30.65 6.40 -9.69
CA LEU A 94 -29.42 6.70 -8.97
C LEU A 94 -29.77 7.37 -7.65
N PHE A 95 -29.31 6.82 -6.53
CA PHE A 95 -29.45 7.40 -5.20
C PHE A 95 -28.10 7.88 -4.71
N ASP A 96 -27.92 9.18 -4.51
CA ASP A 96 -26.70 9.76 -3.98
C ASP A 96 -26.59 9.53 -2.47
N TYR A 97 -25.72 8.57 -2.10
CA TYR A 97 -25.34 8.26 -0.73
C TYR A 97 -23.91 8.68 -0.40
N SER A 98 -23.28 9.55 -1.22
CA SER A 98 -21.89 9.97 -1.04
C SER A 98 -21.60 10.41 0.40
N LYS A 99 -22.48 11.21 1.00
CA LYS A 99 -22.36 11.64 2.42
C LYS A 99 -22.46 10.51 3.46
N HIS A 100 -23.23 9.46 3.18
CA HIS A 100 -23.35 8.32 4.09
C HIS A 100 -22.11 7.43 4.00
N TYR A 101 -21.56 7.29 2.79
CA TYR A 101 -20.34 6.52 2.54
C TYR A 101 -19.06 7.27 2.92
N GLU A 102 -19.01 8.61 2.86
CA GLU A 102 -17.88 9.42 3.30
C GLU A 102 -17.49 9.09 4.75
N HIS A 103 -18.46 9.10 5.68
CA HIS A 103 -18.16 8.79 7.09
C HIS A 103 -17.74 7.34 7.32
N LEU A 104 -18.32 6.39 6.58
CA LEU A 104 -17.92 4.97 6.67
C LEU A 104 -16.54 4.74 6.05
N HIS A 105 -16.22 5.46 4.97
CA HIS A 105 -14.93 5.40 4.32
C HIS A 105 -13.84 6.02 5.20
N GLU A 106 -14.09 7.18 5.81
CA GLU A 106 -13.17 7.81 6.76
C GLU A 106 -12.86 6.89 7.94
N ALA A 107 -13.89 6.31 8.58
CA ALA A 107 -13.68 5.37 9.69
C ALA A 107 -12.92 4.11 9.25
N ALA A 108 -13.18 3.59 8.05
CA ALA A 108 -12.46 2.45 7.50
C ALA A 108 -11.00 2.79 7.17
N GLN A 109 -10.73 3.99 6.65
CA GLN A 109 -9.38 4.49 6.37
C GLN A 109 -8.60 4.71 7.67
N GLU A 110 -9.22 5.32 8.67
CA GLU A 110 -8.60 5.52 9.99
C GLU A 110 -8.23 4.18 10.61
N LYS A 111 -9.17 3.21 10.64
CA LYS A 111 -8.89 1.85 11.12
C LYS A 111 -7.74 1.19 10.37
N LYS A 112 -7.70 1.30 9.04
CA LYS A 112 -6.63 0.76 8.21
C LYS A 112 -5.28 1.41 8.53
N SER A 113 -5.25 2.73 8.71
CA SER A 113 -4.05 3.47 9.06
C SER A 113 -3.51 3.06 10.44
N SER A 114 -4.39 2.87 11.42
CA SER A 114 -4.02 2.40 12.75
C SER A 114 -3.43 0.99 12.72
N MET A 115 -4.05 0.06 11.97
CA MET A 115 -3.52 -1.30 11.78
C MET A 115 -2.14 -1.30 11.10
N LEU A 116 -1.92 -0.44 10.09
CA LEU A 116 -0.61 -0.32 9.45
C LEU A 116 0.45 0.22 10.42
N SER A 117 0.10 1.22 11.22
CA SER A 117 1.00 1.78 12.22
C SER A 117 1.39 0.76 13.30
N GLU A 118 0.45 -0.09 13.71
CA GLU A 118 0.70 -1.17 14.66
C GLU A 118 1.66 -2.21 14.07
N GLN A 119 1.42 -2.64 12.83
CA GLN A 119 2.30 -3.58 12.12
C GLN A 119 3.72 -3.02 11.91
N GLU A 120 3.83 -1.74 11.56
CA GLU A 120 5.12 -1.06 11.44
C GLU A 120 5.88 -1.06 12.77
N HIS A 121 5.16 -0.82 13.88
CA HIS A 121 5.74 -0.84 15.22
C HIS A 121 6.23 -2.24 15.59
N GLU A 122 5.41 -3.28 15.38
CA GLU A 122 5.79 -4.67 15.64
C GLU A 122 7.02 -5.10 14.82
N LEU A 123 7.06 -4.74 13.53
CA LEU A 123 8.20 -5.04 12.66
C LEU A 123 9.49 -4.35 13.15
N ARG A 124 9.41 -3.09 13.61
CA ARG A 124 10.55 -2.40 14.20
C ARG A 124 11.04 -3.08 15.47
N LEU A 125 10.13 -3.46 16.36
CA LEU A 125 10.48 -4.16 17.60
C LEU A 125 11.17 -5.49 17.29
N LYS A 126 10.60 -6.29 16.39
CA LYS A 126 11.22 -7.55 15.96
C LYS A 126 12.61 -7.34 15.37
N HIS A 127 12.78 -6.33 14.52
CA HIS A 127 14.10 -6.00 13.96
C HIS A 127 15.11 -5.60 15.04
N LEU A 128 14.68 -4.82 16.02
CA LEU A 128 15.53 -4.44 17.16
C LEU A 128 15.91 -5.66 18.01
N GLU A 129 14.98 -6.57 18.27
CA GLU A 129 15.25 -7.82 18.98
C GLU A 129 16.24 -8.71 18.22
N GLU A 130 16.03 -8.91 16.92
CA GLU A 130 16.95 -9.66 16.05
C GLU A 130 18.35 -9.03 16.03
N LYS A 131 18.43 -7.69 15.96
CA LYS A 131 19.70 -6.96 16.05
C LYS A 131 20.36 -7.15 17.41
N LYS A 132 19.63 -7.01 18.52
CA LYS A 132 20.15 -7.23 19.87
C LYS A 132 20.65 -8.67 20.04
N ALA A 133 19.91 -9.67 19.53
CA ALA A 133 20.32 -11.07 19.55
C ALA A 133 21.58 -11.34 18.72
N TYR A 134 21.67 -10.77 17.51
CA TYR A 134 22.85 -10.85 16.66
C TYR A 134 24.09 -10.25 17.34
N LEU A 135 23.94 -9.05 17.92
CA LEU A 135 25.02 -8.40 18.66
C LEU A 135 25.43 -9.22 19.90
N GLY A 136 24.47 -9.79 20.63
CA GLY A 136 24.74 -10.72 21.73
C GLY A 136 25.54 -11.95 21.29
N PHE A 137 25.16 -12.57 20.16
CA PHE A 137 25.90 -13.67 19.56
C PHE A 137 27.34 -13.26 19.17
N MET A 138 27.49 -12.08 18.56
CA MET A 138 28.80 -11.56 18.18
C MET A 138 29.68 -11.27 19.39
N ARG A 139 29.11 -10.72 20.47
CA ARG A 139 29.81 -10.48 21.74
C ARG A 139 30.33 -11.77 22.37
N ALA A 140 29.50 -12.82 22.38
CA ALA A 140 29.90 -14.14 22.90
C ALA A 140 30.99 -14.81 22.02
N ARG A 141 31.02 -14.51 20.71
CA ARG A 141 31.99 -15.10 19.79
C ARG A 141 33.30 -14.32 19.71
N LEU A 142 33.26 -13.00 19.87
CA LEU A 142 34.44 -12.12 19.96
C LEU A 142 34.84 -11.93 21.43
N ASP A 143 34.90 -13.02 22.19
CA ASP A 143 35.34 -12.97 23.57
C ASP A 143 36.66 -12.20 23.66
N ASN A 144 36.83 -11.42 24.74
CA ASN A 144 38.03 -10.59 24.95
C ASN A 144 39.34 -11.36 24.76
N SER A 145 39.34 -12.69 24.95
CA SER A 145 40.48 -13.58 24.65
C SER A 145 40.94 -13.49 23.19
N LEU A 146 40.02 -13.51 22.21
CA LEU A 146 40.37 -13.43 20.78
C LEU A 146 41.00 -12.08 20.43
N ILE A 147 40.48 -10.99 21.00
CA ILE A 147 41.04 -9.65 20.79
C ILE A 147 42.45 -9.58 21.37
N VAL A 148 42.66 -10.10 22.58
CA VAL A 148 43.97 -10.14 23.23
C VAL A 148 44.96 -11.02 22.45
N GLU A 149 44.54 -12.19 21.96
CA GLU A 149 45.36 -13.08 21.13
C GLU A 149 45.76 -12.40 19.80
N MET A 150 44.87 -11.62 19.21
CA MET A 150 45.16 -10.83 18.01
C MET A 150 46.12 -9.67 18.27
N GLU A 151 45.98 -8.96 19.39
CA GLU A 151 46.92 -7.93 19.81
C GLU A 151 48.33 -8.51 20.00
N GLU A 152 48.43 -9.69 20.63
CA GLU A 152 49.71 -10.40 20.74
C GLU A 152 50.30 -10.81 19.38
N MET A 153 49.47 -11.29 18.45
CA MET A 153 49.91 -11.64 17.10
C MET A 153 50.47 -10.42 16.36
N VAL A 154 49.79 -9.27 16.43
CA VAL A 154 50.28 -8.02 15.85
C VAL A 154 51.61 -7.61 16.48
N HIS A 155 51.75 -7.73 17.80
CA HIS A 155 53.00 -7.39 18.50
C HIS A 155 54.17 -8.30 18.07
N LYS A 156 53.93 -9.62 18.00
CA LYS A 156 54.92 -10.60 17.52
C LYS A 156 55.33 -10.33 16.06
N ILE A 157 54.37 -9.91 15.24
CA ILE A 157 54.63 -9.51 13.85
C ILE A 157 55.51 -8.24 13.82
N GLN A 158 55.19 -7.22 14.59
CA GLN A 158 56.02 -6.01 14.65
C GLN A 158 57.46 -6.29 15.15
N LEU A 159 57.66 -7.30 16.00
CA LEU A 159 58.97 -7.77 16.44
C LEU A 159 59.73 -8.48 15.31
N LEU A 160 59.09 -9.41 14.60
CA LEU A 160 59.69 -10.14 13.47
C LEU A 160 60.09 -9.20 12.32
N LYS A 161 59.31 -8.15 12.06
CA LYS A 161 59.61 -7.11 11.06
C LYS A 161 60.95 -6.39 11.30
N LYS A 162 61.45 -6.39 12.55
CA LYS A 162 62.73 -5.76 12.94
C LYS A 162 63.95 -6.68 12.77
N THR A 163 63.74 -7.93 12.38
CA THR A 163 64.83 -8.88 12.10
C THR A 163 65.25 -8.80 10.63
N ASP A 164 66.43 -9.35 10.30
CA ASP A 164 66.87 -9.49 8.90
C ASP A 164 66.05 -10.59 8.20
N LEU A 165 65.01 -10.15 7.48
CA LEU A 165 64.13 -10.99 6.67
C LEU A 165 64.62 -11.03 5.21
N THR A 166 64.54 -12.20 4.57
CA THR A 166 64.78 -12.29 3.12
C THR A 166 63.67 -11.57 2.34
N PRO A 167 63.90 -11.21 1.07
CA PRO A 167 62.89 -10.57 0.23
C PRO A 167 61.56 -11.35 0.17
N GLU A 168 61.62 -12.68 0.04
CA GLU A 168 60.42 -13.54 -0.01
C GLU A 168 59.71 -13.60 1.34
N GLN A 169 60.47 -13.63 2.44
CA GLN A 169 59.90 -13.61 3.80
C GLN A 169 59.20 -12.28 4.08
N ARG A 170 59.73 -11.17 3.55
CA ARG A 170 59.18 -9.83 3.74
C ARG A 170 57.86 -9.63 2.99
N GLU A 171 57.74 -10.19 1.78
CA GLU A 171 56.49 -10.17 1.01
C GLU A 171 55.39 -10.96 1.73
N LEU A 172 55.70 -12.18 2.19
CA LEU A 172 54.79 -12.98 3.00
C LEU A 172 54.37 -12.25 4.29
N PHE A 173 55.30 -11.51 4.88
CA PHE A 173 55.08 -10.74 6.08
C PHE A 173 54.06 -9.63 5.90
N ASP A 174 54.20 -8.85 4.82
CA ASP A 174 53.31 -7.72 4.53
C ASP A 174 51.88 -8.21 4.26
N ASP A 175 51.70 -9.37 3.60
CA ASP A 175 50.39 -9.99 3.39
C ASP A 175 49.73 -10.47 4.69
N VAL A 176 50.51 -11.08 5.58
CA VAL A 176 50.05 -11.53 6.91
C VAL A 176 49.68 -10.34 7.79
N GLU A 177 50.50 -9.29 7.80
CA GLU A 177 50.26 -8.05 8.55
C GLU A 177 48.98 -7.36 8.07
N LYS A 178 48.78 -7.25 6.76
CA LYS A 178 47.57 -6.66 6.16
C LYS A 178 46.31 -7.45 6.53
N THR A 179 46.40 -8.78 6.48
CA THR A 179 45.27 -9.66 6.83
C THR A 179 44.90 -9.52 8.30
N ILE A 180 45.87 -9.67 9.20
CA ILE A 180 45.64 -9.59 10.65
C ILE A 180 45.18 -8.18 11.07
N GLY A 181 45.78 -7.13 10.51
CA GLY A 181 45.37 -5.75 10.75
C GLY A 181 43.91 -5.48 10.36
N SER A 182 43.45 -6.02 9.22
CA SER A 182 42.06 -5.88 8.79
C SER A 182 41.07 -6.58 9.71
N PHE A 183 41.42 -7.76 10.22
CA PHE A 183 40.60 -8.48 11.20
C PHE A 183 40.60 -7.75 12.55
N HIS A 184 41.72 -7.20 12.99
CA HIS A 184 41.84 -6.50 14.27
C HIS A 184 41.00 -5.22 14.28
N LEU A 185 41.04 -4.43 13.20
CA LEU A 185 40.19 -3.24 13.04
C LEU A 185 38.71 -3.58 13.06
N ARG A 186 38.30 -4.66 12.38
CA ARG A 186 36.90 -5.15 12.44
C ARG A 186 36.52 -5.58 13.86
N ALA A 187 37.40 -6.27 14.58
CA ALA A 187 37.13 -6.68 15.95
C ALA A 187 36.96 -5.47 16.89
N ILE A 188 37.77 -4.42 16.73
CA ILE A 188 37.64 -3.15 17.48
C ILE A 188 36.34 -2.43 17.13
N GLN A 189 36.01 -2.30 15.84
CA GLN A 189 34.77 -1.65 15.39
C GLN A 189 33.54 -2.34 15.97
N ILE A 190 33.51 -3.68 15.94
CA ILE A 190 32.42 -4.45 16.55
C ILE A 190 32.39 -4.23 18.07
N ARG A 191 33.54 -4.16 18.75
CA ARG A 191 33.60 -3.84 20.19
C ARG A 191 33.06 -2.45 20.50
N GLU A 192 33.35 -1.46 19.67
CA GLU A 192 32.86 -0.09 19.83
C GLU A 192 31.35 0.01 19.57
N GLU A 193 30.84 -0.65 18.53
CA GLU A 193 29.40 -0.78 18.27
C GLU A 193 28.65 -1.54 19.38
N LEU A 194 29.32 -2.48 20.06
CA LEU A 194 28.80 -3.20 21.22
C LEU A 194 28.80 -2.37 22.51
N ASN A 195 29.67 -1.35 22.62
CA ASN A 195 29.72 -0.42 23.76
C ASN A 195 28.74 0.76 23.61
N PHE A 196 28.14 0.94 22.43
CA PHE A 196 27.08 1.91 22.21
C PHE A 196 25.79 1.35 22.84
N ASP A 197 25.50 1.76 24.07
CA ASP A 197 24.24 1.46 24.74
C ASP A 197 23.10 2.02 23.88
N PHE A 198 22.31 1.14 23.27
CA PHE A 198 21.13 1.52 22.48
C PHE A 198 19.96 2.02 23.35
N ASP A 199 20.17 2.12 24.67
CA ASP A 199 19.19 2.57 25.65
C ASP A 199 19.55 3.96 26.26
N SER A 200 20.43 4.75 25.62
CA SER A 200 20.67 6.19 25.94
C SER A 200 19.85 7.15 25.09
#